data_AF-A0A8T5DVJ5-F1
#
_entry.id   AF-A0A8T5DVJ5-F1
#
_cell.length_a   1.000
_cell.length_b   1.000
_cell.length_c   1.000
_cell.angle_alpha   90.00
_cell.angle_beta   90.00
_cell.angle_gamma   90.00
#
_symmetry.space_group_name_H-M   'P 1'
#
loop_
_entity.id
_entity.type
_entity.pdbx_description
1 polymer ?
#
loop_
_entity_poly.entity_id
_entity_poly.type
_entity_poly.pdbx_seq_one_letter_code
_entity_poly.pdbx_strand_id
1 'polypeptide(L)'
;MKWIKFTALATLFLAVFVASIGANVLIHEASHYAVAEAYSFNPQMNFAATGMSTSTLYSADSNIAYITYYSDSTEITPEDSVIAVAGPLANLAIGSFALLFYFSPKRSKVAKMLLMLVIVTSFVSFGINILPFEPSDGYYVWHALV
;
A
#
# COMPACT_ATOMS: atom_id res chain seq x y z
N MET A 1 -3.54 -33.58 -17.89
CA MET A 1 -2.98 -32.33 -18.48
C MET A 1 -3.79 -31.06 -18.20
N LYS A 2 -5.14 -31.05 -18.26
CA LYS A 2 -5.95 -29.85 -17.93
C LYS A 2 -5.84 -29.40 -16.47
N TRP A 3 -5.85 -30.34 -15.53
CA TRP A 3 -5.72 -30.08 -14.08
C TRP A 3 -4.41 -29.39 -13.70
N ILE A 4 -3.28 -29.80 -14.29
CA ILE A 4 -1.96 -29.20 -14.04
C ILE A 4 -1.91 -27.74 -14.51
N LYS A 5 -2.57 -27.40 -15.63
CA LYS A 5 -2.66 -26.02 -16.12
C LYS A 5 -3.54 -25.15 -15.22
N PHE A 6 -4.61 -25.72 -14.67
CA PHE A 6 -5.50 -25.02 -13.74
C PHE A 6 -4.79 -24.73 -12.41
N THR A 7 -4.13 -25.73 -11.82
CA THR A 7 -3.38 -25.54 -10.57
C THR A 7 -2.24 -24.53 -10.74
N ALA A 8 -1.48 -24.61 -11.82
CA ALA A 8 -0.42 -23.64 -12.11
C ALA A 8 -0.96 -22.20 -12.23
N LEU A 9 -2.10 -22.00 -12.89
CA LEU A 9 -2.72 -20.68 -13.02
C LEU A 9 -3.24 -20.16 -11.68
N ALA A 10 -3.86 -21.03 -10.87
CA ALA A 10 -4.34 -20.67 -9.53
C ALA A 10 -3.17 -20.30 -8.60
N THR A 11 -2.07 -21.07 -8.63
CA THR A 11 -0.86 -20.76 -7.87
C THR A 11 -0.24 -19.44 -8.32
N LEU A 12 -0.16 -19.17 -9.63
CA LEU A 12 0.32 -17.90 -10.15
C LEU A 12 -0.55 -16.73 -9.68
N PHE A 13 -1.88 -16.89 -9.74
CA PHE A 13 -2.82 -15.88 -9.29
C PHE A 13 -2.64 -15.56 -7.80
N LEU A 14 -2.55 -16.58 -6.95
CA LEU A 14 -2.33 -16.41 -5.51
C LEU A 14 -0.97 -15.75 -5.23
N ALA A 15 0.09 -16.18 -5.91
CA ALA A 15 1.42 -15.62 -5.75
C ALA A 15 1.45 -14.13 -6.12
N VAL A 16 0.85 -13.76 -7.26
CA VAL A 16 0.76 -12.35 -7.68
C VAL A 16 -0.11 -11.54 -6.74
N PHE A 17 -1.21 -12.11 -6.24
CA PHE A 17 -2.08 -11.44 -5.28
C PHE A 17 -1.33 -11.12 -3.98
N VAL A 18 -0.67 -12.11 -3.37
CA VAL A 18 0.12 -11.90 -2.14
C VAL A 18 1.26 -10.91 -2.39
N ALA A 19 1.99 -11.07 -3.50
CA ALA A 19 3.06 -10.14 -3.87
C ALA A 19 2.54 -8.72 -4.10
N SER A 20 1.36 -8.56 -4.69
CA SER A 20 0.75 -7.24 -4.92
C SER A 20 0.42 -6.54 -3.61
N ILE A 21 -0.13 -7.27 -2.62
CA ILE A 21 -0.40 -6.70 -1.29
C ILE A 21 0.91 -6.30 -0.62
N GLY A 22 1.88 -7.21 -0.55
CA GLY A 22 3.17 -6.95 0.09
C GLY A 22 3.90 -5.78 -0.54
N ALA A 23 4.02 -5.75 -1.87
CA ALA A 23 4.67 -4.64 -2.57
C ALA A 23 3.92 -3.32 -2.38
N ASN A 24 2.59 -3.34 -2.38
CA ASN A 24 1.77 -2.15 -2.20
C ASN A 24 1.92 -1.55 -0.78
N VAL A 25 2.01 -2.38 0.26
CA VAL A 25 2.33 -1.93 1.63
C VAL A 25 3.77 -1.42 1.72
N LEU A 26 4.75 -2.14 1.18
CA LEU A 26 6.14 -1.72 1.26
C LEU A 26 6.40 -0.38 0.55
N ILE A 27 5.80 -0.17 -0.63
CA ILE A 27 5.95 1.09 -1.37
C ILE A 27 5.22 2.22 -0.65
N HIS A 28 4.05 1.94 -0.05
CA HIS A 28 3.31 2.90 0.77
C HIS A 28 4.16 3.39 1.95
N GLU A 29 4.68 2.47 2.77
CA GLU A 29 5.56 2.79 3.90
C GLU A 29 6.88 3.44 3.47
N ALA A 30 7.48 2.97 2.38
CA ALA A 30 8.69 3.59 1.82
C ALA A 30 8.46 5.03 1.35
N SER A 31 7.22 5.36 0.95
CA SER A 31 6.89 6.73 0.54
C SER A 31 6.77 7.65 1.74
N HIS A 32 6.16 7.20 2.85
CA HIS A 32 6.22 7.94 4.11
C HIS A 32 7.66 8.13 4.58
N TYR A 33 8.47 7.07 4.52
CA TYR A 33 9.89 7.11 4.88
C TYR A 33 10.63 8.17 4.08
N ALA A 34 10.51 8.15 2.74
CA ALA A 34 11.22 9.08 1.87
C ALA A 34 10.84 10.54 2.14
N VAL A 35 9.56 10.81 2.42
CA VAL A 35 9.10 12.16 2.75
C VAL A 35 9.58 12.58 4.14
N ALA A 36 9.49 11.71 5.14
CA ALA A 36 9.99 11.99 6.49
C ALA A 36 11.52 12.21 6.51
N GLU A 37 12.28 11.47 5.70
CA GLU A 37 13.72 11.66 5.51
C GLU A 37 14.02 13.01 4.87
N ALA A 38 13.22 13.43 3.89
CA ALA A 38 13.35 14.75 3.26
C ALA A 38 13.11 15.90 4.26
N TYR A 39 12.28 15.69 5.29
CA TYR A 39 12.09 16.60 6.42
C TYR A 39 13.12 16.43 7.55
N SER A 40 14.10 15.54 7.41
CA SER A 40 15.14 15.26 8.40
C SER A 40 14.64 14.68 9.73
N PHE A 41 13.49 14.00 9.74
CA PHE A 41 12.90 13.38 10.95
C PHE A 41 13.51 12.01 11.33
N ASN A 42 14.64 11.65 10.71
CA ASN A 42 15.37 10.40 10.97
C ASN A 42 14.46 9.15 11.02
N PRO A 43 13.66 8.88 9.97
CA PRO A 43 12.70 7.79 9.99
C PRO A 43 13.39 6.42 10.08
N GLN A 44 12.67 5.46 10.66
CA GLN A 44 13.03 4.06 10.71
C GLN A 44 11.87 3.23 10.17
N MET A 45 12.20 2.25 9.32
CA MET A 45 11.23 1.29 8.81
C MET A 45 11.26 0.04 9.68
N ASN A 46 10.12 -0.30 10.26
CA ASN A 46 9.93 -1.47 11.09
C ASN A 46 9.07 -2.49 10.37
N PHE A 47 9.28 -3.77 10.65
CA PHE A 47 8.50 -4.87 10.10
C PHE A 47 7.87 -5.63 11.26
N ALA A 48 6.54 -5.86 11.24
CA ALA A 48 5.91 -6.64 12.30
C ALA A 48 6.40 -8.09 12.25
N ALA A 49 6.78 -8.62 13.41
CA ALA A 49 7.38 -9.94 13.55
C ALA A 49 6.35 -11.11 13.57
N THR A 50 5.06 -10.86 13.34
CA THR A 50 4.00 -11.86 13.55
C THR A 50 3.34 -12.32 12.24
N GLY A 51 3.16 -13.64 12.14
CA GLY A 51 2.82 -14.38 10.93
C GLY A 51 1.60 -13.83 10.18
N MET A 52 1.78 -13.62 8.87
CA MET A 52 0.73 -13.28 7.92
C MET A 52 -0.39 -14.32 7.98
N SER A 53 -1.50 -13.99 8.65
CA SER A 53 -2.78 -14.64 8.40
C SER A 53 -3.53 -13.85 7.33
N THR A 54 -4.35 -14.50 6.52
CA THR A 54 -5.14 -13.82 5.46
C THR A 54 -6.12 -12.80 6.02
N SER A 55 -6.52 -12.93 7.29
CA SER A 55 -7.33 -11.92 8.00
C SER A 55 -6.51 -10.72 8.47
N THR A 56 -5.20 -10.89 8.70
CA THR A 56 -4.31 -9.79 9.04
C THR A 56 -4.20 -8.85 7.83
N LEU A 57 -4.09 -9.34 6.59
CA LEU A 57 -3.94 -8.52 5.37
C LEU A 57 -5.00 -7.41 5.13
N TYR A 58 -6.12 -7.43 5.87
CA TYR A 58 -7.21 -6.44 5.75
C TYR A 58 -7.56 -5.73 7.06
N SER A 59 -6.90 -6.03 8.19
CA SER A 59 -7.12 -5.29 9.43
C SER A 59 -6.23 -4.06 9.47
N ALA A 60 -6.79 -2.90 9.82
CA ALA A 60 -6.06 -1.64 9.96
C ALA A 60 -4.86 -1.71 10.95
N ASP A 61 -4.84 -2.70 11.84
CA ASP A 61 -3.77 -2.92 12.83
C ASP A 61 -2.66 -3.90 12.37
N SER A 62 -2.71 -4.38 11.14
CA SER A 62 -1.81 -5.43 10.62
C SER A 62 -0.56 -4.91 9.93
N ASN A 63 0.23 -4.10 10.62
CA ASN A 63 1.33 -3.41 9.96
C ASN A 63 2.46 -4.38 9.57
N ILE A 64 2.39 -5.01 8.38
CA ILE A 64 3.48 -5.81 7.78
C ILE A 64 4.76 -4.99 7.78
N ALA A 65 4.63 -3.70 7.51
CA ALA A 65 5.62 -2.69 7.79
C ALA A 65 4.93 -1.45 8.35
N TYR A 66 5.66 -0.64 9.10
CA TYR A 66 5.27 0.71 9.52
C TYR A 66 6.52 1.56 9.65
N ILE A 67 6.37 2.88 9.50
CA ILE A 67 7.44 3.81 9.83
C ILE A 67 7.29 4.40 11.24
N THR A 68 8.43 4.72 11.85
CA THR A 68 8.51 5.57 13.04
C THR A 68 9.50 6.69 12.75
N TYR A 69 9.19 7.91 13.13
CA TYR A 69 10.07 9.05 12.95
C TYR A 69 10.04 9.94 14.19
N TYR A 70 11.10 10.70 14.40
CA TYR A 70 11.22 11.61 15.54
C TYR A 70 10.73 12.99 15.12
N SER A 71 9.56 13.38 15.64
CA SER A 71 9.09 14.76 15.62
C SER A 71 9.42 15.41 16.97
N ASP A 72 9.85 16.68 16.95
CA ASP A 72 10.12 17.47 18.16
C ASP A 72 8.83 17.87 18.90
N SER A 73 7.66 17.58 18.32
CA SER A 73 6.32 17.93 18.82
C SER A 73 5.49 16.68 19.10
N THR A 74 4.67 16.73 20.15
CA THR A 74 3.60 15.75 20.41
C THR A 74 2.27 16.10 19.73
N GLU A 75 2.17 17.31 19.17
CA GLU A 75 1.02 17.78 18.40
C GLU A 75 1.24 17.47 16.90
N ILE A 76 0.15 17.14 16.20
CA ILE A 76 0.17 16.90 14.75
C ILE A 76 0.56 18.19 14.04
N THR A 77 1.64 18.12 13.28
CA THR A 77 2.19 19.24 12.50
C THR A 77 1.74 19.19 11.04
N PRO A 78 1.84 20.30 10.29
CA PRO A 78 1.64 20.28 8.84
C PRO A 78 2.55 19.27 8.13
N GLU A 79 3.79 19.09 8.60
CA GLU A 79 4.74 18.12 8.07
C GLU A 79 4.23 16.67 8.24
N ASP A 80 3.62 16.35 9.39
CA ASP A 80 3.00 15.04 9.61
C ASP A 80 1.90 14.74 8.58
N SER A 81 1.13 15.76 8.18
CA SER A 81 0.10 15.61 7.15
C SER A 81 0.67 15.32 5.76
N VAL A 82 1.81 15.95 5.42
CA VAL A 82 2.50 15.71 4.14
C VAL A 82 3.15 14.34 4.13
N ILE A 83 3.72 13.91 5.26
CA ILE A 83 4.22 12.55 5.43
C ILE A 83 3.05 11.58 5.28
N ALA A 84 1.94 11.77 6.01
CA ALA A 84 0.77 10.89 5.98
C ALA A 84 0.12 10.78 4.58
N VAL A 85 0.08 11.84 3.77
CA VAL A 85 -0.52 11.73 2.43
C VAL A 85 0.38 10.96 1.43
N ALA A 86 1.68 10.82 1.72
CA ALA A 86 2.65 10.21 0.80
C ALA A 86 2.34 8.73 0.48
N GLY A 87 2.02 7.93 1.49
CA GLY A 87 1.65 6.53 1.34
C GLY A 87 0.43 6.33 0.43
N PRO A 88 -0.74 6.95 0.74
CA PRO A 88 -1.93 6.87 -0.10
C PRO A 88 -1.66 7.30 -1.54
N LEU A 89 -0.91 8.39 -1.76
CA LEU A 89 -0.56 8.84 -3.11
C LEU A 89 0.31 7.82 -3.87
N ALA A 90 1.18 7.09 -3.18
CA ALA A 90 1.94 6.01 -3.78
C ALA A 90 1.05 4.84 -4.22
N ASN A 91 0.06 4.44 -3.41
CA ASN A 91 -0.93 3.45 -3.84
C ASN A 91 -1.71 3.92 -5.06
N LEU A 92 -2.17 5.18 -5.05
CA LEU A 92 -2.89 5.78 -6.17
C LEU A 92 -2.03 5.76 -7.45
N ALA A 93 -0.75 6.10 -7.34
CA ALA A 93 0.20 6.06 -8.45
C ALA A 93 0.34 4.64 -9.01
N ILE A 94 0.57 3.63 -8.15
CA ILE A 94 0.69 2.23 -8.59
C ILE A 94 -0.58 1.78 -9.32
N GLY A 95 -1.76 2.02 -8.73
CA GLY A 95 -3.04 1.66 -9.34
C GLY A 95 -3.24 2.33 -10.70
N SER A 96 -2.89 3.62 -10.81
CA SER A 96 -2.97 4.39 -12.05
C SER A 96 -2.02 3.87 -13.12
N PHE A 97 -0.76 3.57 -12.78
CA PHE A 97 0.19 2.96 -13.71
C PHE A 97 -0.27 1.58 -14.17
N ALA A 98 -0.74 0.74 -13.25
CA ALA A 98 -1.28 -0.59 -13.59
C ALA A 98 -2.49 -0.49 -14.54
N LEU A 99 -3.35 0.52 -14.34
CA LEU A 99 -4.49 0.80 -15.21
C LEU A 99 -4.05 1.16 -16.64
N LEU A 100 -3.01 1.99 -16.80
CA LEU A 100 -2.43 2.29 -18.13
C LEU A 100 -1.98 1.02 -18.85
N PHE A 101 -1.32 0.10 -18.14
CA PHE A 101 -0.90 -1.18 -18.71
C PHE A 101 -2.06 -2.13 -19.00
N TYR A 102 -3.14 -2.07 -18.22
CA TYR A 102 -4.33 -2.91 -18.40
C TYR A 102 -5.05 -2.61 -19.73
N PHE A 103 -5.16 -1.33 -20.09
CA PHE A 103 -5.79 -0.90 -21.35
C PHE A 103 -4.90 -1.06 -22.58
N SER A 104 -3.65 -1.51 -22.42
CA SER A 104 -2.76 -1.75 -23.56
C SER A 104 -3.30 -2.86 -24.48
N PRO A 105 -3.42 -2.62 -25.80
CA PRO A 105 -4.12 -3.53 -26.72
C PRO A 105 -3.41 -4.88 -26.92
N LYS A 106 -2.13 -5.00 -26.56
CA LYS A 106 -1.31 -6.21 -26.79
C LYS A 106 -1.29 -7.20 -25.62
N ARG A 107 -2.12 -7.02 -24.58
CA ARG A 107 -2.07 -7.85 -23.36
C ARG A 107 -2.96 -9.09 -23.46
N SER A 108 -2.42 -10.23 -23.02
CA SER A 108 -3.16 -11.49 -22.90
C SER A 108 -4.24 -11.39 -21.80
N LYS A 109 -5.27 -12.26 -21.86
CA LYS A 109 -6.31 -12.34 -20.83
C LYS A 109 -5.75 -12.58 -19.43
N VAL A 110 -4.73 -13.45 -19.32
CA VAL A 110 -4.06 -13.73 -18.05
C VAL A 110 -3.35 -12.49 -17.51
N ALA A 111 -2.61 -11.77 -18.36
CA ALA A 111 -1.93 -10.53 -17.93
C ALA A 111 -2.94 -9.47 -17.44
N LYS A 112 -4.08 -9.32 -18.13
CA LYS A 112 -5.15 -8.40 -17.70
C LYS A 112 -5.74 -8.80 -16.35
N MET A 113 -5.96 -10.09 -16.12
CA MET A 113 -6.45 -10.60 -14.84
C MET A 113 -5.45 -10.33 -13.71
N LEU A 114 -4.16 -10.53 -13.94
CA LEU A 114 -3.11 -10.23 -12.95
C LEU A 114 -2.98 -8.73 -12.66
N LEU A 115 -3.07 -7.88 -13.69
CA LEU A 115 -3.08 -6.43 -13.52
C LEU A 115 -4.31 -5.95 -12.73
N MET A 116 -5.46 -6.58 -12.92
CA MET A 116 -6.67 -6.25 -12.16
C MET A 116 -6.47 -6.47 -10.65
N LEU A 117 -5.71 -7.49 -10.25
CA LEU A 117 -5.38 -7.68 -8.82
C LEU A 117 -4.60 -6.49 -8.28
N VAL A 118 -3.54 -6.08 -8.99
CA VAL A 118 -2.72 -4.92 -8.59
C VAL A 118 -3.59 -3.65 -8.52
N ILE A 119 -4.42 -3.41 -9.53
CA ILE A 119 -5.33 -2.25 -9.59
C ILE A 119 -6.27 -2.22 -8.39
N VAL A 120 -6.98 -3.32 -8.13
CA VAL A 120 -7.95 -3.39 -7.04
C VAL A 120 -7.25 -3.22 -5.70
N THR A 121 -6.15 -3.94 -5.45
CA THR A 121 -5.37 -3.81 -4.22
C THR A 121 -4.92 -2.38 -3.99
N SER A 122 -4.33 -1.72 -5.00
CA SER A 122 -3.84 -0.35 -4.87
C SER A 122 -4.95 0.68 -4.63
N PHE A 123 -6.07 0.62 -5.36
CA PHE A 123 -7.16 1.56 -5.16
C PHE A 123 -7.91 1.34 -3.85
N VAL A 124 -8.07 0.08 -3.41
CA VAL A 124 -8.65 -0.22 -2.09
C VAL A 124 -7.73 0.30 -0.98
N SER A 125 -6.43 0.07 -1.05
CA SER A 125 -5.48 0.62 -0.06
C SER A 125 -5.47 2.14 -0.04
N PHE A 126 -5.47 2.80 -1.20
CA PHE A 126 -5.62 4.25 -1.27
C PHE A 126 -6.90 4.72 -0.57
N GLY A 127 -8.04 4.08 -0.90
CA GLY A 127 -9.34 4.46 -0.34
C GLY A 127 -9.42 4.27 1.16
N ILE A 128 -8.89 3.16 1.71
CA ILE A 128 -8.86 2.91 3.15
C ILE A 128 -7.94 3.90 3.86
N ASN A 129 -6.75 4.19 3.31
CA ASN A 129 -5.76 5.02 3.98
C ASN A 129 -6.01 6.53 3.89
N ILE A 130 -6.86 7.02 2.98
CA ILE A 130 -7.17 8.47 2.89
C ILE A 130 -8.39 8.90 3.73
N LEU A 131 -9.11 7.94 4.30
CA LEU A 131 -10.31 8.21 5.10
C LEU A 131 -9.95 8.70 6.51
N PRO A 132 -10.79 9.56 7.13
CA PRO A 132 -10.46 10.20 8.42
C PRO A 132 -10.77 9.29 9.64
N PHE A 133 -10.12 8.13 9.76
CA PHE A 133 -10.25 7.27 10.93
C PHE A 133 -8.89 6.82 11.48
N GLU A 134 -8.71 6.75 12.79
CA GLU A 134 -7.52 6.12 13.37
C GLU A 134 -7.57 4.59 13.15
N PRO A 135 -6.43 3.91 12.89
CA PRO A 135 -5.06 4.42 12.81
C PRO A 135 -4.60 4.83 11.38
N SER A 136 -5.51 5.09 10.44
CA SER A 136 -5.14 5.36 9.04
C SER A 136 -4.48 6.73 8.82
N ASP A 137 -3.70 6.87 7.75
CA ASP A 137 -3.01 8.13 7.40
C ASP A 137 -3.96 9.31 7.27
N GLY A 138 -5.17 9.07 6.74
CA GLY A 138 -6.18 10.08 6.54
C GLY A 138 -6.49 10.81 7.85
N TYR A 139 -6.46 10.15 9.00
CA TYR A 139 -6.61 10.83 10.29
C TYR A 139 -5.68 12.04 10.42
N TYR A 140 -4.37 11.86 10.15
CA TYR A 140 -3.37 12.93 10.23
C TYR A 140 -3.52 13.95 9.11
N VAL A 141 -3.87 13.51 7.89
CA VAL A 141 -4.12 14.42 6.75
C VAL A 141 -5.27 15.37 7.05
N TRP A 142 -6.38 14.87 7.58
CA TRP A 142 -7.57 15.66 7.84
C TRP A 142 -7.45 16.52 9.10
N HIS A 143 -6.73 16.06 10.14
CA HIS A 143 -6.54 16.84 11.37
C HIS A 143 -5.64 18.06 11.19
N ALA A 144 -4.68 18.03 10.26
CA ALA A 144 -3.87 19.21 9.96
C ALA A 144 -4.61 20.32 9.18
N LEU A 145 -5.84 20.05 8.70
CA LEU A 145 -6.66 21.00 7.95
C LEU A 145 -7.68 21.76 8.82
N VAL A 146 -7.79 21.40 10.11
CA VAL A 146 -8.76 21.96 11.08
C VAL A 146 -8.00 22.76 12.14
#